data_AF-A0A5K1K741-F1
#
_entry.id   AF-A0A5K1K741-F1
#
_cell.length_a   1.000
_cell.length_b   1.000
_cell.length_c   1.000
_cell.angle_alpha   90.00
_cell.angle_beta   90.00
_cell.angle_gamma   90.00
#
_symmetry.space_group_name_H-M   'P 1'
#
loop_
_entity.id
_entity.type
_entity.pdbx_description
1 polymer ?
#
loop_
_entity_poly.entity_id
_entity_poly.type
_entity_poly.pdbx_seq_one_letter_code
_entity_poly.pdbx_strand_id
1 'polypeptide(L)'
;MIPSDTQRVDIKCVGVWDTVGSVYKQIDALNIIDTSLPATVKVALHAVSGQENRKKFLPTLWTIPSGGLKQGQVLKQVWFAGAHADLGGGYERHELADISLFWMVGEVESFINLDLDLLRSYAQIRPEPWGASQPHNAYKETSVAQQPIVGHETRLQSGLITSQSVFHPSLLYSPASAQLQSPDYMVTMNIITESFGSVSYSTLNQFEQYYPGKASPQSGNAFISFGGKEIKVPFTSNVVEVLVGHQSSVRWAPISGRLSLAQLGRAVPVPGGNEADKRVLYVVRAALHNGIHCGKVELGGHGKPTPLVAAVLGGQ
;
A
#
# COMPACT_ATOMS: atom_id res chain seq x y z
N MET A 1 30.23 -28.03 10.40
CA MET A 1 29.92 -29.17 9.51
C MET A 1 28.43 -29.37 9.52
N ILE A 2 27.78 -29.40 8.35
CA ILE A 2 26.35 -29.71 8.25
C ILE A 2 26.20 -31.23 8.44
N PRO A 3 25.30 -31.72 9.32
CA PRO A 3 25.09 -33.16 9.54
C PRO A 3 24.78 -33.90 8.24
N SER A 4 25.30 -35.13 8.10
CA SER A 4 25.17 -35.94 6.86
C SER A 4 23.74 -36.33 6.51
N ASP A 5 22.83 -36.26 7.48
CA ASP A 5 21.39 -36.52 7.36
C ASP A 5 20.57 -35.25 7.04
N THR A 6 21.24 -34.11 6.82
CA THR A 6 20.55 -32.86 6.47
C THR A 6 19.90 -32.95 5.11
N GLN A 7 18.56 -32.90 5.09
CA GLN A 7 17.79 -32.85 3.86
C GLN A 7 17.62 -31.40 3.39
N ARG A 8 17.75 -31.17 2.08
CA ARG A 8 17.36 -29.89 1.48
C ARG A 8 15.85 -29.84 1.36
N VAL A 9 15.24 -28.87 2.04
CA VAL A 9 13.81 -28.60 1.97
C VAL A 9 13.58 -27.43 1.03
N ASP A 10 12.64 -27.61 0.09
CA ASP A 10 12.14 -26.52 -0.74
C ASP A 10 11.16 -25.67 0.08
N ILE A 11 11.45 -24.36 0.20
CA ILE A 11 10.62 -23.41 0.94
C ILE A 11 9.72 -22.71 -0.07
N LYS A 12 8.40 -22.90 0.08
CA LYS A 12 7.42 -22.30 -0.84
C LYS A 12 7.47 -20.77 -0.82
N CYS A 13 7.48 -20.18 0.37
CA CYS A 13 7.49 -18.73 0.55
C CYS A 13 8.25 -18.33 1.83
N VAL A 14 8.99 -17.23 1.75
CA VAL A 14 9.53 -16.50 2.91
C VAL A 14 9.03 -15.07 2.80
N GLY A 15 8.18 -14.66 3.73
CA GLY A 15 7.72 -13.28 3.87
C GLY A 15 8.33 -12.64 5.10
N VAL A 16 8.97 -11.48 4.93
CA VAL A 16 9.62 -10.74 6.02
C VAL A 16 9.23 -9.26 5.99
N TRP A 17 9.21 -8.65 7.17
CA TRP A 17 9.02 -7.22 7.37
C TRP A 17 10.31 -6.63 7.92
N ASP A 18 10.87 -5.67 7.17
CA ASP A 18 11.96 -4.78 7.55
C ASP A 18 13.11 -5.46 8.34
N THR A 19 13.60 -6.61 7.86
CA THR A 19 14.66 -7.41 8.48
C THR A 19 15.85 -6.57 8.94
N VAL A 20 16.17 -6.57 10.24
CA VAL A 20 17.34 -5.87 10.81
C VAL A 20 18.36 -6.90 11.31
N GLY A 21 19.61 -6.79 10.85
CA GLY A 21 20.71 -7.67 11.29
C GLY A 21 21.36 -7.25 12.63
N SER A 22 21.17 -6.01 13.06
CA SER A 22 21.75 -5.47 14.30
C SER A 22 20.80 -5.58 15.48
N VAL A 23 21.06 -6.52 16.38
CA VAL A 23 20.50 -6.48 17.74
C VAL A 23 21.41 -5.60 18.60
N TYR A 24 20.81 -4.83 19.51
CA TYR A 24 21.55 -4.07 20.52
C TYR A 24 22.52 -4.98 21.30
N LYS A 25 23.78 -4.56 21.39
CA LYS A 25 25.02 -5.29 21.72
C LYS A 25 25.60 -5.97 20.49
N GLN A 26 26.85 -5.64 20.18
CA GLN A 26 27.72 -6.02 19.04
C GLN A 26 27.76 -7.53 18.69
N ILE A 27 26.60 -8.10 18.40
CA ILE A 27 26.41 -9.46 17.95
C ILE A 27 25.43 -9.31 16.80
N ASP A 28 25.93 -9.60 15.60
CA ASP A 28 25.11 -9.92 14.45
C ASP A 28 24.27 -11.15 14.85
N ALA A 29 23.13 -10.93 15.52
CA ALA A 29 22.39 -11.98 16.19
C ALA A 29 21.83 -13.02 15.21
N LEU A 30 21.81 -12.67 13.93
CA LEU A 30 21.40 -13.54 12.85
C LEU A 30 22.59 -14.04 12.01
N ASN A 31 23.83 -13.55 12.22
CA ASN A 31 25.01 -13.83 11.40
C ASN A 31 24.61 -13.97 9.92
N ILE A 32 23.85 -13.01 9.39
CA ILE A 32 23.39 -13.05 7.98
C ILE A 32 24.58 -12.66 7.13
N ILE A 33 25.55 -13.59 7.03
CA ILE A 33 26.75 -13.47 6.22
C ILE A 33 26.37 -13.57 4.73
N ASP A 34 25.22 -14.19 4.43
CA ASP A 34 24.71 -14.35 3.09
C ASP A 34 23.33 -13.71 2.93
N THR A 35 23.28 -12.54 2.29
CA THR A 35 22.04 -11.87 1.87
C THR A 35 21.51 -12.41 0.54
N SER A 36 22.23 -13.35 -0.08
CA SER A 36 21.83 -13.97 -1.33
C SER A 36 20.56 -14.77 -1.12
N LEU A 37 19.56 -14.54 -1.97
CA LEU A 37 18.33 -15.31 -1.92
C LEU A 37 18.61 -16.81 -2.16
N PRO A 38 18.34 -17.71 -1.19
CA PRO A 38 18.62 -19.13 -1.36
C PRO A 38 17.80 -19.73 -2.50
N ALA A 39 18.42 -20.61 -3.30
CA ALA A 39 17.75 -21.26 -4.43
C ALA A 39 16.58 -22.17 -4.03
N THR A 40 16.48 -22.55 -2.75
CA THR A 40 15.37 -23.35 -2.20
C THR A 40 14.11 -22.54 -1.94
N VAL A 41 14.21 -21.20 -1.84
CA VAL A 41 13.06 -20.31 -1.63
C VAL A 41 12.42 -20.00 -2.97
N LYS A 42 11.16 -20.38 -3.18
CA LYS A 42 10.45 -20.11 -4.44
C LYS A 42 9.89 -18.68 -4.50
N VAL A 43 9.33 -18.17 -3.41
CA VAL A 43 8.78 -16.82 -3.31
C VAL A 43 9.42 -16.11 -2.12
N ALA A 44 10.08 -14.98 -2.36
CA ALA A 44 10.61 -14.12 -1.32
C ALA A 44 9.90 -12.78 -1.36
N LEU A 45 9.26 -12.42 -0.25
CA LEU A 45 8.52 -11.18 -0.06
C LEU A 45 9.19 -10.39 1.05
N HIS A 46 9.48 -9.13 0.80
CA HIS A 46 10.09 -8.24 1.78
C HIS A 46 9.41 -6.87 1.74
N ALA A 47 8.61 -6.59 2.77
CA ALA A 47 8.08 -5.25 3.01
C ALA A 47 9.16 -4.46 3.77
N VAL A 48 9.63 -3.35 3.20
CA VAL A 48 10.77 -2.57 3.74
C VAL A 48 10.31 -1.19 4.18
N SER A 49 10.72 -0.77 5.38
CA SER A 49 10.34 0.52 5.95
C SER A 49 11.12 1.65 5.28
N GLY A 50 10.39 2.59 4.67
CA GLY A 50 10.96 3.76 4.01
C GLY A 50 11.43 4.85 4.98
N GLN A 51 10.80 4.99 6.16
CA GLN A 51 11.07 6.08 7.09
C GLN A 51 11.65 5.65 8.44
N GLU A 52 12.05 4.39 8.62
CA GLU A 52 12.86 4.03 9.77
C GLU A 52 14.22 4.75 9.70
N ASN A 53 14.44 5.64 10.67
CA ASN A 53 15.49 6.63 10.67
C ASN A 53 16.56 6.40 11.73
N ARG A 54 16.50 5.29 12.46
CA ARG A 54 17.55 4.84 13.39
C ARG A 54 18.65 4.13 12.62
N LYS A 55 19.89 4.61 12.73
CA LYS A 55 21.05 4.05 12.01
C LYS A 55 21.33 2.59 12.36
N LYS A 56 21.09 2.18 13.61
CA LYS A 56 21.21 0.77 14.04
C LYS A 56 20.01 -0.11 13.65
N PHE A 57 19.09 0.37 12.82
CA PHE A 57 17.95 -0.37 12.30
C PHE A 57 17.95 -0.32 10.77
N LEU A 58 19.13 -0.21 10.14
CA LEU A 58 19.24 -0.37 8.69
C LEU A 58 18.86 -1.79 8.29
N PRO A 59 18.04 -1.97 7.24
CA PRO A 59 17.51 -3.26 6.89
C PRO A 59 18.55 -4.05 6.10
N THR A 60 18.54 -5.36 6.31
CA THR A 60 19.26 -6.33 5.50
C THR A 60 18.38 -6.71 4.31
N LEU A 61 18.65 -6.09 3.16
CA LEU A 61 17.92 -6.35 1.91
C LEU A 61 18.36 -7.68 1.27
N TRP A 62 17.46 -8.32 0.55
CA TRP A 62 17.80 -9.47 -0.28
C TRP A 62 18.70 -9.04 -1.45
N THR A 63 19.74 -9.82 -1.73
CA THR A 63 20.54 -9.65 -2.94
C THR A 63 20.19 -10.71 -3.97
N ILE A 64 20.09 -10.28 -5.23
CA ILE A 64 19.90 -11.20 -6.35
C ILE A 64 21.26 -11.87 -6.61
N PRO A 65 21.35 -13.21 -6.64
CA PRO A 65 22.59 -13.91 -6.95
C PRO A 65 23.17 -13.47 -8.31
N SER A 66 24.49 -13.53 -8.49
CA SER A 66 25.15 -13.13 -9.75
C SER A 66 24.64 -13.86 -11.01
N GLY A 67 24.13 -15.09 -10.83
CA GLY A 67 23.48 -15.87 -11.88
C GLY A 67 22.00 -15.56 -12.11
N GLY A 68 21.45 -14.52 -11.47
CA GLY A 68 20.04 -14.17 -11.48
C GLY A 68 19.16 -15.06 -10.60
N LEU A 69 17.86 -14.75 -10.59
CA LEU A 69 16.84 -15.60 -9.98
C LEU A 69 16.70 -16.91 -10.77
N LYS A 70 16.45 -18.01 -10.06
CA LYS A 70 16.17 -19.31 -10.71
C LYS A 70 14.80 -19.29 -11.40
N GLN A 71 14.61 -20.18 -12.37
CA GLN A 71 13.32 -20.31 -13.05
C GLN A 71 12.20 -20.60 -12.04
N GLY A 72 11.13 -19.80 -12.10
CA GLY A 72 10.01 -19.89 -11.17
C GLY A 72 10.26 -19.31 -9.78
N GLN A 73 11.43 -18.72 -9.53
CA GLN A 73 11.73 -17.97 -8.31
C GLN A 73 11.24 -16.52 -8.46
N VAL A 74 10.60 -16.00 -7.40
CA VAL A 74 10.05 -14.65 -7.34
C VAL A 74 10.67 -13.92 -6.16
N LEU A 75 11.15 -12.69 -6.37
CA LEU A 75 11.57 -11.77 -5.33
C LEU A 75 10.75 -10.48 -5.46
N LYS A 76 10.01 -10.12 -4.42
CA LYS A 76 9.32 -8.84 -4.28
C LYS A 76 9.85 -8.12 -3.05
N GLN A 77 10.63 -7.07 -3.27
CA GLN A 77 11.12 -6.19 -2.22
C GLN A 77 10.52 -4.82 -2.44
N VAL A 78 9.56 -4.45 -1.59
CA VAL A 78 8.69 -3.28 -1.79
C VAL A 78 8.83 -2.35 -0.59
N TRP A 79 9.05 -1.06 -0.87
CA TRP A 79 9.18 -0.02 0.15
C TRP A 79 7.82 0.55 0.53
N PHE A 80 7.52 0.63 1.83
CA PHE A 80 6.29 1.18 2.39
C PHE A 80 6.54 2.41 3.25
N ALA A 81 5.49 3.16 3.53
CA ALA A 81 5.52 4.28 4.46
C ALA A 81 5.60 3.81 5.92
N GLY A 82 6.29 4.57 6.77
CA GLY A 82 6.41 4.34 8.22
C GLY A 82 7.79 3.88 8.67
N ALA A 83 8.00 3.83 9.99
CA ALA A 83 9.15 3.24 10.65
C ALA A 83 9.05 1.70 10.77
N HIS A 84 10.00 1.05 11.46
CA HIS A 84 10.07 -0.42 11.54
C HIS A 84 8.75 -1.06 12.05
N ALA A 85 8.20 -0.52 13.14
CA ALA A 85 6.94 -1.00 13.73
C ALA A 85 5.67 -0.49 13.03
N ASP A 86 5.79 0.50 12.14
CA ASP A 86 4.70 0.88 11.22
C ASP A 86 4.52 -0.14 10.09
N LEU A 87 5.44 -1.09 9.92
CA LEU A 87 5.31 -2.18 8.97
C LEU A 87 5.08 -3.51 9.69
N GLY A 88 6.00 -3.87 10.60
CA GLY A 88 5.93 -5.14 11.32
C GLY A 88 4.81 -5.22 12.36
N GLY A 89 4.18 -4.08 12.68
CA GLY A 89 3.23 -3.94 13.79
C GLY A 89 3.93 -3.64 15.11
N GLY A 90 3.19 -3.00 16.03
CA GLY A 90 3.68 -2.66 17.38
C GLY A 90 3.26 -1.28 17.88
N TYR A 91 2.85 -0.38 16.99
CA TYR A 91 2.21 0.89 17.37
C TYR A 91 0.72 0.71 17.65
N GLU A 92 0.16 1.56 18.52
CA GLU A 92 -1.28 1.59 18.81
C GLU A 92 -2.08 2.05 17.59
N ARG A 93 -1.54 3.01 16.83
CA ARG A 93 -2.06 3.40 15.52
C ARG A 93 -1.29 2.61 14.46
N HIS A 94 -1.93 1.64 13.84
CA HIS A 94 -1.26 0.60 13.03
C HIS A 94 -1.77 0.56 11.58
N GLU A 95 -2.38 1.64 11.10
CA GLU A 95 -2.92 1.77 9.73
C GLU A 95 -1.86 1.51 8.64
N LEU A 96 -0.62 1.96 8.88
CA LEU A 96 0.51 1.69 7.98
C LEU A 96 0.91 0.21 8.02
N ALA A 97 0.80 -0.44 9.18
CA ALA A 97 1.13 -1.85 9.35
C ALA A 97 0.07 -2.71 8.65
N ASP A 98 -1.20 -2.33 8.77
CA ASP A 98 -2.33 -2.94 8.08
C ASP A 98 -2.10 -2.96 6.57
N ILE A 99 -1.61 -1.86 5.97
CA ILE A 99 -1.29 -1.82 4.53
C ILE A 99 -0.25 -2.87 4.17
N SER A 100 0.87 -2.94 4.91
CA SER A 100 1.92 -3.91 4.61
C SER A 100 1.49 -5.36 4.86
N LEU A 101 0.60 -5.58 5.84
CA LEU A 101 0.00 -6.87 6.15
C LEU A 101 -0.93 -7.32 5.02
N PHE A 102 -1.82 -6.45 4.55
CA PHE A 102 -2.74 -6.76 3.45
C PHE A 102 -2.01 -6.98 2.12
N TRP A 103 -0.93 -6.23 1.88
CA TRP A 103 -0.03 -6.53 0.77
C TRP A 103 0.54 -7.95 0.88
N MET A 104 1.08 -8.33 2.04
CA MET A 104 1.63 -9.68 2.24
C MET A 104 0.55 -10.76 2.05
N VAL A 105 -0.64 -10.54 2.60
CA VAL A 105 -1.81 -11.44 2.50
C VAL A 105 -2.14 -11.71 1.03
N GLY A 106 -2.31 -10.68 0.20
CA GLY A 106 -2.63 -10.87 -1.21
C GLY A 106 -1.49 -11.51 -2.03
N GLU A 107 -0.26 -11.47 -1.54
CA GLU A 107 0.87 -12.17 -2.16
C GLU A 107 0.89 -13.67 -1.84
N VAL A 108 0.30 -14.09 -0.71
CA VAL A 108 0.35 -15.48 -0.23
C VAL A 108 -0.99 -16.22 -0.35
N GLU A 109 -2.11 -15.51 -0.47
CA GLU A 109 -3.47 -16.08 -0.44
C GLU A 109 -3.70 -17.23 -1.42
N SER A 110 -2.99 -17.25 -2.55
CA SER A 110 -3.13 -18.30 -3.58
C SER A 110 -2.59 -19.66 -3.15
N PHE A 111 -1.81 -19.74 -2.07
CA PHE A 111 -1.20 -20.99 -1.62
C PHE A 111 -1.22 -21.19 -0.10
N ILE A 112 -1.90 -20.32 0.67
CA ILE A 112 -2.22 -20.55 2.07
C ILE A 112 -3.68 -20.21 2.36
N ASN A 113 -4.30 -20.95 3.27
CA ASN A 113 -5.63 -20.59 3.78
C ASN A 113 -5.49 -19.52 4.85
N LEU A 114 -6.22 -18.42 4.71
CA LEU A 114 -6.23 -17.29 5.63
C LEU A 114 -7.61 -17.11 6.25
N ASP A 115 -7.63 -16.83 7.55
CA ASP A 115 -8.83 -16.38 8.23
C ASP A 115 -9.00 -14.87 8.02
N LEU A 116 -9.70 -14.52 6.94
CA LEU A 116 -9.91 -13.13 6.54
C LEU A 116 -10.80 -12.37 7.53
N ASP A 117 -11.71 -13.05 8.22
CA ASP A 117 -12.60 -12.41 9.19
C ASP A 117 -11.82 -12.05 10.46
N LEU A 118 -10.90 -12.91 10.89
CA LEU A 118 -9.96 -12.59 11.95
C LEU A 118 -9.08 -11.38 11.57
N LEU A 119 -8.50 -11.36 10.37
CA LEU A 119 -7.67 -10.24 9.91
C LEU A 119 -8.46 -8.92 9.90
N ARG A 120 -9.70 -8.93 9.40
CA ARG A 120 -10.59 -7.76 9.41
C ARG A 120 -10.94 -7.30 10.82
N SER A 121 -11.06 -8.23 11.78
CA SER A 121 -11.38 -7.89 13.18
C SER A 121 -10.28 -7.10 13.87
N TYR A 122 -9.03 -7.19 13.38
CA TYR A 122 -7.89 -6.44 13.88
C TYR A 122 -7.61 -5.16 13.10
N ALA A 123 -8.39 -4.81 12.08
CA ALA A 123 -8.18 -3.58 11.31
C ALA A 123 -8.32 -2.35 12.21
N GLN A 124 -7.53 -1.31 11.94
CA GLN A 124 -7.57 -0.08 12.73
C GLN A 124 -9.00 0.48 12.81
N ILE A 125 -9.45 0.76 14.04
CA ILE A 125 -10.71 1.46 14.26
C ILE A 125 -10.52 2.93 13.87
N ARG A 126 -11.35 3.43 12.94
CA ARG A 126 -11.34 4.80 12.40
C ARG A 126 -9.95 5.16 11.82
N PRO A 127 -9.57 4.51 10.70
CA PRO A 127 -8.28 4.77 10.07
C PRO A 127 -8.29 6.13 9.38
N GLU A 128 -7.11 6.76 9.27
CA GLU A 128 -6.89 7.81 8.28
C GLU A 128 -7.09 7.28 6.84
N PRO A 129 -7.29 8.16 5.84
CA PRO A 129 -7.33 7.73 4.44
C PRO A 129 -6.12 6.88 4.07
N TRP A 130 -6.32 5.91 3.18
CA TRP A 130 -5.30 4.92 2.81
C TRP A 130 -3.97 5.58 2.42
N GLY A 131 -2.90 5.22 3.15
CA GLY A 131 -1.56 5.75 2.94
C GLY A 131 -1.30 7.17 3.47
N ALA A 132 -2.31 7.87 4.00
CA ALA A 132 -2.20 9.26 4.46
C ALA A 132 -1.81 9.41 5.94
N SER A 133 -1.74 8.31 6.68
CA SER A 133 -1.32 8.28 8.09
C SER A 133 0.06 8.89 8.28
N GLN A 134 0.24 9.60 9.40
CA GLN A 134 1.55 10.15 9.76
C GLN A 134 2.51 9.01 10.14
N PRO A 135 3.69 8.90 9.51
CA PRO A 135 4.67 7.91 9.90
C PRO A 135 5.24 8.25 11.28
N HIS A 136 5.46 7.23 12.11
CA HIS A 136 6.13 7.41 13.39
C HIS A 136 7.60 7.77 13.19
N ASN A 137 8.17 8.57 14.10
CA ASN A 137 9.57 8.97 14.04
C ASN A 137 10.34 8.21 15.13
N ALA A 138 10.76 6.99 14.79
CA ALA A 138 11.33 6.06 15.75
C ALA A 138 12.63 6.57 16.41
N TYR A 139 13.41 7.41 15.73
CA TYR A 139 14.57 8.07 16.33
C TYR A 139 14.16 9.08 17.41
N LYS A 140 13.16 9.92 17.15
CA LYS A 140 12.65 10.90 18.14
C LYS A 140 11.95 10.23 19.31
N GLU A 141 11.30 9.10 19.09
CA GLU A 141 10.68 8.27 20.13
C GLU A 141 11.70 7.46 20.96
N THR A 142 12.91 7.27 20.43
CA THR A 142 14.01 6.67 21.19
C THR A 142 14.44 7.61 22.32
N SER A 143 14.69 7.06 23.51
CA SER A 143 15.12 7.84 24.67
C SER A 143 16.37 8.69 24.37
N VAL A 144 16.41 9.93 24.90
CA VAL A 144 17.49 10.89 24.63
C VAL A 144 18.88 10.33 24.97
N ALA A 145 18.98 9.51 26.02
CA ALA A 145 20.24 8.86 26.41
C ALA A 145 20.72 7.81 25.38
N GLN A 146 19.80 7.21 24.62
CA GLN A 146 20.10 6.20 23.61
C GLN A 146 20.30 6.78 22.21
N GLN A 147 19.74 7.97 21.91
CA GLN A 147 19.83 8.60 20.59
C GLN A 147 21.26 8.71 20.04
N PRO A 148 22.30 9.13 20.81
CA PRO A 148 23.68 9.15 20.32
C PRO A 148 24.23 7.75 20.02
N ILE A 149 23.79 6.74 20.77
CA ILE A 149 24.24 5.35 20.62
C ILE A 149 23.60 4.72 19.38
N VAL A 150 22.34 5.03 19.12
CA VAL A 150 21.60 4.52 17.96
C VAL A 150 22.05 5.20 16.69
N GLY A 151 22.26 6.51 16.74
CA GLY A 151 22.48 7.36 15.58
C GLY A 151 21.23 7.48 14.70
N HIS A 152 21.24 8.47 13.81
CA HIS A 152 20.19 8.64 12.81
C HIS A 152 20.78 8.49 11.41
N GLU A 153 20.04 7.85 10.50
CA GLU A 153 20.42 7.70 9.10
C GLU A 153 19.17 7.35 8.28
N THR A 154 18.85 8.16 7.27
CA THR A 154 17.71 7.84 6.40
C THR A 154 18.06 6.73 5.42
N ARG A 155 17.04 6.03 4.92
CA ARG A 155 17.21 4.98 3.91
C ARG A 155 17.84 5.49 2.62
N LEU A 156 17.59 6.76 2.27
CA LEU A 156 18.23 7.44 1.14
C LEU A 156 19.70 7.78 1.43
N GLN A 157 20.01 8.30 2.63
CA GLN A 157 21.40 8.62 3.03
C GLN A 157 22.29 7.37 3.08
N SER A 158 21.74 6.24 3.50
CA SER A 158 22.46 4.96 3.53
C SER A 158 22.73 4.35 2.15
N GLY A 159 22.12 4.88 1.09
CA GLY A 159 22.20 4.33 -0.27
C GLY A 159 21.36 3.07 -0.51
N LEU A 160 20.54 2.66 0.46
CA LEU A 160 19.66 1.48 0.33
C LEU A 160 18.45 1.77 -0.57
N ILE A 161 17.85 2.95 -0.44
CA ILE A 161 16.92 3.44 -1.47
C ILE A 161 17.74 3.93 -2.66
N THR A 162 17.43 3.38 -3.82
CA THR A 162 18.08 3.68 -5.11
C THR A 162 17.02 3.99 -6.18
N SER A 163 17.46 4.44 -7.35
CA SER A 163 16.57 4.64 -8.51
C SER A 163 15.87 3.36 -8.98
N GLN A 164 16.36 2.18 -8.60
CA GLN A 164 15.77 0.87 -8.92
C GLN A 164 14.82 0.36 -7.82
N SER A 165 14.62 1.13 -6.75
CA SER A 165 13.71 0.76 -5.68
C SER A 165 12.27 0.77 -6.16
N VAL A 166 11.48 -0.21 -5.71
CA VAL A 166 10.06 -0.34 -6.00
C VAL A 166 9.25 0.04 -4.77
N PHE A 167 8.37 1.01 -4.92
CA PHE A 167 7.57 1.57 -3.84
C PHE A 167 6.14 1.01 -3.88
N HIS A 168 5.50 0.95 -2.73
CA HIS A 168 4.09 0.63 -2.66
C HIS A 168 3.23 1.83 -3.12
N PRO A 169 2.13 1.64 -3.89
CA PRO A 169 1.30 2.76 -4.35
C PRO A 169 0.68 3.59 -3.23
N SER A 170 0.57 3.08 -2.00
CA SER A 170 0.12 3.87 -0.85
C SER A 170 1.00 5.09 -0.58
N LEU A 171 2.28 5.06 -0.96
CA LEU A 171 3.21 6.18 -0.81
C LEU A 171 2.86 7.41 -1.66
N LEU A 172 1.98 7.27 -2.68
CA LEU A 172 1.43 8.42 -3.41
C LEU A 172 0.56 9.32 -2.54
N TYR A 173 0.03 8.77 -1.43
CA TYR A 173 -0.85 9.45 -0.49
C TYR A 173 -0.15 9.80 0.83
N SER A 174 1.11 9.37 0.99
CA SER A 174 1.93 9.65 2.17
C SER A 174 2.11 11.16 2.36
N PRO A 175 2.11 11.65 3.60
CA PRO A 175 2.35 13.07 3.88
C PRO A 175 3.64 13.58 3.26
N ALA A 176 3.57 14.75 2.61
CA ALA A 176 4.75 15.45 2.10
C ALA A 176 5.59 16.01 3.27
N SER A 177 6.85 16.41 3.02
CA SER A 177 7.75 16.90 4.09
C SER A 177 7.14 18.03 4.94
N ALA A 178 6.43 18.97 4.30
CA ALA A 178 5.79 20.09 4.99
C ALA A 178 4.57 19.69 5.84
N GLN A 179 4.07 18.46 5.70
CA GLN A 179 2.90 17.92 6.39
C GLN A 179 3.29 16.92 7.49
N LEU A 180 4.58 16.60 7.64
CA LEU A 180 5.04 15.68 8.68
C LEU A 180 4.96 16.35 10.05
N GLN A 181 4.37 15.64 11.02
CA GLN A 181 4.33 16.09 12.41
C GLN A 181 5.71 16.05 13.08
N SER A 182 6.58 15.12 12.66
CA SER A 182 7.95 14.97 13.18
C SER A 182 8.94 14.80 12.02
N PRO A 183 9.33 15.88 11.32
CA PRO A 183 10.07 15.82 10.06
C PRO A 183 11.57 15.51 10.21
N ASP A 184 12.12 15.64 11.41
CA ASP A 184 13.55 15.49 11.66
C ASP A 184 14.04 14.09 11.28
N TYR A 185 15.09 14.03 10.45
CA TYR A 185 15.69 12.79 9.97
C TYR A 185 14.71 11.88 9.22
N MET A 186 13.66 12.43 8.61
CA MET A 186 12.72 11.66 7.78
C MET A 186 13.05 11.82 6.30
N VAL A 187 12.69 10.80 5.51
CA VAL A 187 12.69 10.86 4.05
C VAL A 187 11.27 10.72 3.55
N THR A 188 10.93 11.45 2.49
CA THR A 188 9.59 11.47 1.89
C THR A 188 9.68 11.23 0.40
N MET A 189 8.54 10.93 -0.22
CA MET A 189 8.50 10.74 -1.68
C MET A 189 8.88 12.01 -2.46
N ASN A 190 8.65 13.22 -1.93
CA ASN A 190 9.12 14.43 -2.59
C ASN A 190 10.66 14.49 -2.61
N ILE A 191 11.35 14.17 -1.50
CA ILE A 191 12.82 14.13 -1.45
C ILE A 191 13.39 13.03 -2.36
N ILE A 192 12.77 11.85 -2.36
CA ILE A 192 13.20 10.71 -3.19
C ILE A 192 13.02 11.04 -4.67
N THR A 193 11.89 11.63 -5.05
CA THR A 193 11.59 11.99 -6.44
C THR A 193 12.50 13.12 -6.92
N GLU A 194 12.84 14.10 -6.07
CA GLU A 194 13.85 15.11 -6.39
C GLU A 194 15.23 14.49 -6.63
N SER A 195 15.56 13.41 -5.91
CA SER A 195 16.86 12.73 -6.02
C SER A 195 17.01 11.87 -7.28
N PHE A 196 15.93 11.26 -7.76
CA PHE A 196 15.97 10.28 -8.89
C PHE A 196 15.15 10.69 -10.13
N GLY A 197 14.36 11.76 -10.05
CA GLY A 197 13.45 12.24 -11.10
C GLY A 197 12.16 11.40 -11.20
N SER A 198 12.28 10.09 -11.39
CA SER A 198 11.15 9.16 -11.44
C SER A 198 11.42 7.92 -10.60
N VAL A 199 10.38 7.37 -10.00
CA VAL A 199 10.44 6.14 -9.20
C VAL A 199 9.45 5.10 -9.70
N SER A 200 9.71 3.83 -9.38
CA SER A 200 8.84 2.72 -9.76
C SER A 200 7.86 2.38 -8.64
N TYR A 201 6.60 2.14 -8.98
CA TYR A 201 5.60 1.62 -8.05
C TYR A 201 5.24 0.17 -8.41
N SER A 202 5.04 -0.65 -7.39
CA SER A 202 4.51 -2.00 -7.55
C SER A 202 3.06 -1.97 -8.04
N THR A 203 2.59 -3.07 -8.62
CA THR A 203 1.16 -3.26 -8.86
C THR A 203 0.48 -3.71 -7.58
N LEU A 204 -0.66 -3.10 -7.24
CA LEU A 204 -1.55 -3.62 -6.20
C LEU A 204 -1.91 -5.07 -6.50
N ASN A 205 -1.98 -5.92 -5.48
CA ASN A 205 -2.43 -7.30 -5.64
C ASN A 205 -3.97 -7.39 -5.67
N GLN A 206 -4.54 -8.59 -5.85
CA GLN A 206 -6.00 -8.76 -5.95
C GLN A 206 -6.73 -8.36 -4.66
N PHE A 207 -6.09 -8.57 -3.50
CA PHE A 207 -6.61 -8.21 -2.19
C PHE A 207 -6.74 -6.69 -1.99
N GLU A 208 -5.91 -5.91 -2.68
CA GLU A 208 -5.87 -4.45 -2.63
C GLU A 208 -6.68 -3.80 -3.77
N GLN A 209 -7.09 -4.57 -4.78
CA GLN A 209 -7.84 -4.11 -5.94
C GLN A 209 -9.36 -4.22 -5.71
N TYR A 210 -9.99 -3.17 -5.17
CA TYR A 210 -11.46 -3.08 -5.12
C TYR A 210 -12.03 -2.24 -6.27
N TYR A 211 -13.07 -2.76 -6.93
CA TYR A 211 -13.83 -2.07 -7.96
C TYR A 211 -15.21 -1.66 -7.40
N PRO A 212 -15.45 -0.40 -7.06
CA PRO A 212 -16.77 0.03 -6.61
C PRO A 212 -17.79 0.03 -7.75
N GLY A 213 -19.04 -0.23 -7.37
CA GLY A 213 -20.21 -0.17 -8.24
C GLY A 213 -21.45 0.26 -7.46
N LYS A 214 -22.65 -0.12 -7.92
CA LYS A 214 -23.92 0.19 -7.23
C LYS A 214 -24.57 -1.09 -6.72
N ALA A 215 -25.18 -1.04 -5.55
CA ALA A 215 -25.89 -2.17 -4.95
C ALA A 215 -27.39 -1.90 -4.89
N SER A 216 -28.21 -2.90 -5.21
CA SER A 216 -29.68 -2.82 -5.07
C SER A 216 -30.17 -3.85 -4.05
N PRO A 217 -30.60 -3.40 -2.85
CA PRO A 217 -31.21 -4.26 -1.83
C PRO A 217 -32.42 -5.05 -2.33
N GLN A 218 -33.23 -4.45 -3.21
CA GLN A 218 -34.44 -5.07 -3.77
C GLN A 218 -34.12 -6.22 -4.72
N SER A 219 -33.00 -6.14 -5.46
CA SER A 219 -32.61 -7.21 -6.37
C SER A 219 -31.72 -8.27 -5.69
N GLY A 220 -31.09 -7.94 -4.56
CA GLY A 220 -30.07 -8.78 -3.93
C GLY A 220 -28.74 -8.83 -4.69
N ASN A 221 -28.42 -7.81 -5.50
CA ASN A 221 -27.20 -7.78 -6.32
C ASN A 221 -26.49 -6.43 -6.28
N ALA A 222 -25.17 -6.49 -6.42
CA ALA A 222 -24.33 -5.40 -6.88
C ALA A 222 -24.19 -5.42 -8.41
N PHE A 223 -23.92 -4.25 -8.97
CA PHE A 223 -23.73 -4.01 -10.39
C PHE A 223 -22.41 -3.25 -10.53
N ILE A 224 -21.39 -3.94 -11.04
CA ILE A 224 -20.04 -3.42 -11.20
C ILE A 224 -19.81 -3.18 -12.69
N SER A 225 -19.48 -1.95 -13.06
CA SER A 225 -19.08 -1.66 -14.44
C SER A 225 -17.64 -2.14 -14.67
N PHE A 226 -17.39 -2.95 -15.70
CA PHE A 226 -16.05 -3.42 -16.07
C PHE A 226 -15.99 -3.71 -17.57
N GLY A 227 -14.94 -3.25 -18.27
CA GLY A 227 -14.79 -3.47 -19.71
C GLY A 227 -15.98 -2.95 -20.55
N GLY A 228 -16.56 -1.80 -20.17
CA GLY A 228 -17.71 -1.20 -20.84
C GLY A 228 -19.06 -1.92 -20.63
N LYS A 229 -19.10 -2.97 -19.80
CA LYS A 229 -20.32 -3.73 -19.47
C LYS A 229 -20.66 -3.57 -18.00
N GLU A 230 -21.94 -3.70 -17.67
CA GLU A 230 -22.40 -3.80 -16.28
C GLU A 230 -22.49 -5.28 -15.89
N ILE A 231 -21.68 -5.70 -14.92
CA ILE A 231 -21.62 -7.07 -14.41
C ILE A 231 -22.48 -7.17 -13.15
N LYS A 232 -23.41 -8.12 -13.15
CA LYS A 232 -24.27 -8.42 -12.01
C LYS A 232 -23.56 -9.38 -11.04
N VAL A 233 -23.45 -8.99 -9.78
CA VAL A 233 -22.78 -9.73 -8.70
C VAL A 233 -23.79 -9.98 -7.57
N PRO A 234 -24.23 -11.22 -7.34
CA PRO A 234 -25.18 -11.52 -6.26
C PRO A 234 -24.59 -11.26 -4.87
N PHE A 235 -25.38 -10.78 -3.91
CA PHE A 235 -24.93 -10.61 -2.52
C PHE A 235 -24.60 -11.92 -1.80
N THR A 236 -24.99 -13.06 -2.37
CA THR A 236 -24.59 -14.39 -1.89
C THR A 236 -23.15 -14.76 -2.27
N SER A 237 -22.47 -13.94 -3.06
CA SER A 237 -21.02 -14.05 -3.25
C SER A 237 -20.31 -13.30 -2.11
N ASN A 238 -19.31 -13.93 -1.49
CA ASN A 238 -18.65 -13.45 -0.27
C ASN A 238 -17.79 -12.17 -0.44
N VAL A 239 -17.97 -11.40 -1.52
CA VAL A 239 -17.12 -10.23 -1.83
C VAL A 239 -17.95 -9.10 -2.44
N VAL A 240 -18.90 -8.57 -1.68
CA VAL A 240 -19.49 -7.25 -1.96
C VAL A 240 -19.40 -6.40 -0.71
N GLU A 241 -18.55 -5.39 -0.75
CA GLU A 241 -18.40 -4.41 0.31
C GLU A 241 -19.18 -3.14 -0.04
N VAL A 242 -19.83 -2.53 0.95
CA VAL A 242 -20.57 -1.28 0.78
C VAL A 242 -19.75 -0.16 1.41
N LEU A 243 -19.33 0.80 0.60
CA LEU A 243 -18.67 2.00 1.11
C LEU A 243 -19.64 2.79 1.99
N VAL A 244 -19.30 2.95 3.27
CA VAL A 244 -20.05 3.73 4.25
C VAL A 244 -19.22 4.92 4.72
N GLY A 245 -19.86 6.06 4.95
CA GLY A 245 -19.18 7.28 5.41
C GLY A 245 -20.15 8.33 5.90
N HIS A 246 -19.68 9.23 6.76
CA HIS A 246 -20.49 10.35 7.24
C HIS A 246 -20.71 11.36 6.10
N GLN A 247 -21.93 11.85 5.93
CA GLN A 247 -22.30 12.69 4.78
C GLN A 247 -21.51 14.02 4.71
N SER A 248 -20.94 14.47 5.83
CA SER A 248 -20.09 15.66 5.85
C SER A 248 -18.69 15.43 5.29
N SER A 249 -18.24 14.18 5.18
CA SER A 249 -16.88 13.82 4.73
C SER A 249 -16.78 13.67 3.21
N VAL A 250 -17.91 13.50 2.52
CA VAL A 250 -17.99 13.34 1.06
C VAL A 250 -19.10 14.22 0.52
N ARG A 251 -18.79 15.08 -0.45
CA ARG A 251 -19.81 15.88 -1.15
C ARG A 251 -19.81 15.59 -2.64
N TRP A 252 -20.93 15.91 -3.28
CA TRP A 252 -21.09 15.79 -4.72
C TRP A 252 -20.77 17.13 -5.39
N ALA A 253 -19.78 17.17 -6.27
CA ALA A 253 -19.39 18.35 -7.06
C ALA A 253 -19.96 18.27 -8.48
N PRO A 254 -20.74 19.26 -8.94
CA PRO A 254 -21.34 19.25 -10.28
C PRO A 254 -20.25 19.31 -11.35
N ILE A 255 -20.37 18.47 -12.37
CA ILE A 255 -19.46 18.44 -13.52
C ILE A 255 -20.26 18.42 -14.82
N SER A 256 -19.70 19.02 -15.87
CA SER A 256 -20.34 19.10 -17.18
C SER A 256 -19.34 18.75 -18.28
N GLY A 257 -19.73 17.90 -19.22
CA GLY A 257 -18.85 17.43 -20.29
C GLY A 257 -17.78 16.45 -19.77
N ARG A 258 -16.53 16.62 -20.22
CA ARG A 258 -15.43 15.75 -19.82
C ARG A 258 -15.00 16.06 -18.38
N LEU A 259 -14.82 15.04 -17.54
CA LEU A 259 -14.30 15.24 -16.20
C LEU A 259 -12.88 15.82 -16.26
N SER A 260 -12.67 16.97 -15.63
CA SER A 260 -11.35 17.58 -15.43
C SER A 260 -11.20 18.08 -14.00
N LEU A 261 -9.98 17.99 -13.46
CA LEU A 261 -9.70 18.43 -12.08
C LEU A 261 -10.00 19.92 -11.87
N ALA A 262 -9.89 20.75 -12.92
CA ALA A 262 -10.23 22.16 -12.86
C ALA A 262 -11.69 22.43 -12.46
N GLN A 263 -12.62 21.52 -12.79
CA GLN A 263 -14.03 21.64 -12.40
C GLN A 263 -14.27 21.36 -10.90
N LEU A 264 -13.30 20.76 -10.21
CA LEU A 264 -13.43 20.33 -8.82
C LEU A 264 -12.84 21.34 -7.81
N GLY A 265 -12.23 22.43 -8.31
CA GLY A 265 -11.55 23.42 -7.48
C GLY A 265 -10.40 22.79 -6.69
N ARG A 266 -10.41 22.95 -5.37
CA ARG A 266 -9.42 22.33 -4.45
C ARG A 266 -9.80 20.93 -3.98
N ALA A 267 -10.97 20.42 -4.38
CA ALA A 267 -11.46 19.14 -3.89
C ALA A 267 -10.84 17.97 -4.66
N VAL A 268 -10.58 16.86 -3.97
CA VAL A 268 -9.99 15.66 -4.56
C VAL A 268 -11.12 14.68 -4.90
N PRO A 269 -11.25 14.22 -6.16
CA PRO A 269 -12.26 13.23 -6.52
C PRO A 269 -11.97 11.88 -5.86
N VAL A 270 -13.02 11.21 -5.40
CA VAL A 270 -12.93 9.91 -4.73
C VAL A 270 -12.62 8.83 -5.78
N PRO A 271 -11.47 8.13 -5.69
CA PRO A 271 -11.17 7.01 -6.57
C PRO A 271 -12.21 5.91 -6.45
N GLY A 272 -12.62 5.41 -7.61
CA GLY A 272 -13.69 4.46 -7.84
C GLY A 272 -13.20 3.18 -8.52
N GLY A 273 -11.95 2.78 -8.28
CA GLY A 273 -11.31 1.63 -8.93
C GLY A 273 -10.56 1.97 -10.22
N ASN A 274 -10.09 0.95 -10.94
CA ASN A 274 -9.29 1.11 -12.15
C ASN A 274 -9.95 0.44 -13.37
N GLU A 275 -9.53 0.77 -14.59
CA GLU A 275 -9.84 0.01 -15.80
C GLU A 275 -8.82 -1.12 -16.01
N ALA A 276 -9.08 -2.05 -16.95
CA ALA A 276 -8.17 -3.17 -17.24
C ALA A 276 -6.74 -2.71 -17.65
N ASP A 277 -6.61 -1.49 -18.17
CA ASP A 277 -5.34 -0.85 -18.54
C ASP A 277 -4.72 -0.01 -17.39
N LYS A 278 -5.23 -0.17 -16.16
CA LYS A 278 -4.80 0.51 -14.92
C LYS A 278 -5.13 2.00 -14.84
N ARG A 279 -5.91 2.57 -15.77
CA ARG A 279 -6.38 3.96 -15.61
C ARG A 279 -7.34 4.09 -14.43
N VAL A 280 -7.14 5.11 -13.61
CA VAL A 280 -7.98 5.40 -12.43
C VAL A 280 -9.34 5.92 -12.88
N LEU A 281 -10.39 5.39 -12.24
CA LEU A 281 -11.76 5.79 -12.41
C LEU A 281 -12.23 6.47 -11.13
N TYR A 282 -13.17 7.40 -11.23
CA TYR A 282 -13.67 8.19 -10.10
C TYR A 282 -15.16 8.00 -9.91
N VAL A 283 -15.60 7.98 -8.64
CA VAL A 283 -17.01 7.79 -8.29
C VAL A 283 -17.83 9.00 -8.75
N VAL A 284 -18.85 8.74 -9.56
CA VAL A 284 -19.80 9.75 -10.04
C VAL A 284 -21.24 9.27 -9.85
N ARG A 285 -22.18 10.21 -9.90
CA ARG A 285 -23.61 9.91 -10.07
C ARG A 285 -24.23 10.72 -11.20
N ALA A 286 -25.23 10.16 -11.86
CA ALA A 286 -26.01 10.81 -12.91
C ALA A 286 -27.51 10.56 -12.72
N ALA A 287 -28.34 11.52 -13.13
CA ALA A 287 -29.78 11.35 -13.20
C ALA A 287 -30.16 10.68 -14.53
N LEU A 288 -30.50 9.39 -14.53
CA LEU A 288 -30.83 8.62 -15.73
C LEU A 288 -32.20 7.97 -15.55
N HIS A 289 -33.07 8.04 -16.55
CA HIS A 289 -34.37 7.34 -16.58
C HIS A 289 -35.17 7.47 -15.26
N ASN A 290 -35.31 8.69 -14.75
CA ASN A 290 -36.03 9.03 -13.52
C ASN A 290 -35.42 8.47 -12.20
N GLY A 291 -34.16 8.03 -12.23
CA GLY A 291 -33.39 7.61 -11.06
C GLY A 291 -32.02 8.29 -10.97
N ILE A 292 -31.43 8.30 -9.78
CA ILE A 292 -30.03 8.71 -9.57
C ILE A 292 -29.19 7.44 -9.48
N HIS A 293 -28.22 7.31 -10.39
CA HIS A 293 -27.38 6.13 -10.47
C HIS A 293 -25.92 6.49 -10.21
N CYS A 294 -25.27 5.75 -9.31
CA CYS A 294 -23.82 5.80 -9.14
C CYS A 294 -23.12 5.02 -10.25
N GLY A 295 -21.92 5.46 -10.60
CA GLY A 295 -21.05 4.85 -11.59
C GLY A 295 -19.61 5.34 -11.44
N LYS A 296 -18.80 5.08 -12.46
CA LYS A 296 -17.38 5.44 -12.50
C LYS A 296 -17.03 6.13 -13.81
N VAL A 297 -16.12 7.11 -13.78
CA VAL A 297 -15.65 7.82 -14.98
C VAL A 297 -14.14 8.05 -14.92
N GLU A 298 -13.47 7.99 -16.06
CA GLU A 298 -12.05 8.36 -16.20
C GLU A 298 -11.88 9.88 -16.38
N LEU A 299 -10.69 10.39 -16.02
CA LEU A 299 -10.31 11.76 -16.37
C LEU A 299 -10.29 11.94 -17.89
N GLY A 300 -10.91 13.02 -18.38
CA GLY A 300 -11.05 13.28 -19.81
C GLY A 300 -12.10 12.42 -20.54
N GLY A 301 -12.74 11.48 -19.83
CA GLY A 301 -13.79 10.61 -20.37
C GLY A 301 -15.09 11.35 -20.62
N HIS A 302 -15.86 10.87 -21.61
CA HIS A 302 -17.17 11.40 -21.93
C HIS A 302 -18.26 10.73 -21.09
N GLY A 303 -19.03 11.53 -20.36
CA GLY A 303 -20.35 11.11 -19.91
C GLY A 303 -21.32 10.98 -21.10
N LYS A 304 -22.36 10.15 -20.98
CA LYS A 304 -23.58 10.39 -21.75
C LYS A 304 -24.03 11.85 -21.51
N PRO A 305 -24.78 12.51 -22.41
CA PRO A 305 -25.13 13.95 -22.34
C PRO A 305 -26.06 14.36 -21.17
N THR A 306 -25.93 13.67 -20.05
CA THR A 306 -26.66 13.79 -18.81
C THR A 306 -25.78 14.53 -17.79
N PRO A 307 -26.34 15.45 -16.98
CA PRO A 307 -25.59 16.10 -15.91
C PRO A 307 -24.97 15.06 -14.97
N LEU A 308 -23.65 15.14 -14.80
CA LEU A 308 -22.87 14.25 -13.95
C LEU A 308 -22.41 15.00 -12.70
N VAL A 309 -22.19 14.25 -11.62
CA VAL A 309 -21.72 14.83 -10.36
C VAL A 309 -20.65 13.91 -9.78
N ALA A 310 -19.46 14.42 -9.50
CA ALA A 310 -18.35 13.64 -8.93
C ALA A 310 -18.40 13.63 -7.41
N ALA A 311 -18.12 12.50 -6.78
CA ALA A 311 -17.86 12.45 -5.36
C ALA A 311 -16.48 13.06 -5.11
N VAL A 312 -16.40 14.04 -4.22
CA VAL A 312 -15.14 14.68 -3.83
C VAL A 312 -15.02 14.70 -2.30
N LEU A 313 -13.79 14.53 -1.82
CA LEU A 313 -13.44 14.75 -0.42
C LEU A 313 -13.27 16.26 -0.19
N GLY A 314 -13.88 16.76 0.88
CA GLY A 314 -13.77 18.16 1.30
C GLY A 314 -13.02 18.29 2.62
N GLY A 315 -11.91 19.03 2.63
CA GLY A 315 -11.39 19.63 3.86
C GLY A 315 -12.20 20.89 4.17
N GLN A 316 -12.50 21.10 5.46
CA GLN A 316 -12.87 22.45 5.94
C GLN A 316 -11.66 23.36 5.88
#